data_AF-A0A2H0P5C9-F1
#
_entry.id   AF-A0A2H0P5C9-F1
#
_cell.length_a   1.000
_cell.length_b   1.000
_cell.length_c   1.000
_cell.angle_alpha   90.00
_cell.angle_beta   90.00
_cell.angle_gamma   90.00
#
_symmetry.space_group_name_H-M   'P 1'
#
loop_
_entity.id
_entity.type
_entity.pdbx_description
1 polymer ?
#
loop_
_entity_poly.entity_id
_entity_poly.type
_entity_poly.pdbx_seq_one_letter_code
_entity_poly.pdbx_strand_id
1 'polypeptide(L)'
;MLKFLFNRNGMFPKTLEFLGALGFLYLIFSGWIFRQSFALKLFFAVYLLFYILIRVCAGLSWYKKFPEIRSPDAGIMLHFRKMLVAVSYTIFIANLLAILGAGFAIYLSAALFVFVFHINAILLYFHFRDKDNTPPNFYTKIMSS
;
A
#
# COMPACT_ATOMS: atom_id res chain seq x y z
N MET A 1 -18.02 8.56 -13.16
CA MET A 1 -17.95 8.54 -11.68
C MET A 1 -16.89 7.58 -11.13
N LEU A 2 -16.76 6.32 -11.58
CA LEU A 2 -15.72 5.37 -11.09
C LEU A 2 -14.27 5.88 -11.19
N LYS A 3 -13.94 6.65 -12.24
CA LYS A 3 -12.60 7.26 -12.36
C LYS A 3 -12.25 8.16 -11.18
N PHE A 4 -13.21 8.83 -10.52
CA PHE A 4 -12.92 9.67 -9.37
C PHE A 4 -12.49 8.85 -8.15
N LEU A 5 -13.18 7.73 -7.89
CA LEU A 5 -12.93 6.86 -6.75
C LEU A 5 -11.63 6.06 -6.89
N PHE A 6 -11.28 5.63 -8.11
CA PHE A 6 -10.15 4.74 -8.36
C PHE A 6 -8.96 5.40 -9.07
N ASN A 7 -8.97 6.72 -9.26
CA ASN A 7 -7.81 7.41 -9.82
C ASN A 7 -6.67 7.44 -8.80
N ARG A 8 -5.61 6.68 -9.06
CA ARG A 8 -4.37 6.61 -8.26
C ARG A 8 -3.74 7.97 -7.98
N ASN A 9 -3.90 8.92 -8.91
CA ASN A 9 -3.37 10.28 -8.76
C ASN A 9 -4.42 11.26 -8.21
N GLY A 10 -5.66 10.81 -8.03
CA GLY A 10 -6.77 11.60 -7.52
C GLY A 10 -6.58 11.97 -6.05
N MET A 11 -7.32 13.01 -5.63
CA MET A 11 -7.29 13.49 -4.25
C MET A 11 -7.94 12.50 -3.28
N PHE A 12 -8.96 11.77 -3.73
CA PHE A 12 -9.78 10.92 -2.86
C PHE A 12 -9.02 9.76 -2.20
N PRO A 13 -8.27 8.90 -2.91
CA PRO A 13 -7.46 7.86 -2.26
C PRO A 13 -6.41 8.42 -1.29
N LYS A 14 -5.87 9.61 -1.58
CA LYS A 14 -4.91 10.30 -0.69
C LYS A 14 -5.57 10.76 0.59
N THR A 15 -6.79 11.32 0.50
CA THR A 15 -7.57 11.69 1.69
C THR A 15 -7.90 10.46 2.53
N LEU A 16 -8.29 9.35 1.91
CA LEU A 16 -8.54 8.09 2.63
C LEU A 16 -7.27 7.53 3.26
N GLU A 17 -6.14 7.57 2.56
CA GLU A 17 -4.83 7.19 3.11
C GLU A 17 -4.50 8.02 4.36
N PHE A 18 -4.66 9.34 4.26
CA PHE A 18 -4.40 10.26 5.36
C PHE A 18 -5.31 10.00 6.56
N LEU A 19 -6.63 9.84 6.33
CA LEU A 19 -7.58 9.51 7.40
C LEU A 19 -7.30 8.14 8.02
N GLY A 20 -6.95 7.14 7.20
CA GLY A 20 -6.52 5.83 7.68
C GLY A 20 -5.25 5.92 8.54
N ALA A 21 -4.26 6.70 8.11
CA ALA A 21 -3.04 6.98 8.87
C ALA A 21 -3.33 7.67 10.22
N LEU A 22 -4.22 8.67 10.23
CA LEU A 22 -4.70 9.27 11.48
C LEU A 22 -5.42 8.25 12.37
N GLY A 23 -6.18 7.33 11.78
CA GLY A 23 -6.81 6.21 12.49
C GLY A 23 -5.79 5.32 13.21
N PHE A 24 -4.65 5.02 12.61
CA PHE A 24 -3.56 4.30 13.28
C PHE A 24 -3.06 5.06 14.50
N LEU A 25 -2.76 6.35 14.34
CA LEU A 25 -2.28 7.20 15.43
C LEU A 25 -3.32 7.26 16.56
N TYR A 26 -4.59 7.44 16.22
CA TYR A 26 -5.68 7.46 17.19
C TYR A 26 -5.77 6.16 17.99
N LEU A 27 -5.74 5.00 17.33
CA LEU A 27 -5.81 3.69 18.01
C LEU A 27 -4.63 3.43 18.94
N ILE A 28 -3.45 3.98 18.62
CA ILE A 28 -2.23 3.91 19.46
C ILE A 28 -2.32 4.89 20.63
N PHE A 29 -2.56 6.18 20.37
CA PHE A 29 -2.52 7.24 21.38
C PHE A 29 -3.72 7.24 22.33
N SER A 30 -4.89 6.79 21.88
CA SER A 30 -6.04 6.55 22.79
C SER A 30 -5.80 5.39 23.76
N GLY A 31 -4.75 4.61 23.52
CA GLY A 31 -4.45 3.39 24.24
C GLY A 31 -5.43 2.25 23.99
N TRP A 32 -6.33 2.38 23.01
CA TRP A 32 -7.29 1.33 22.63
C TRP A 32 -6.57 0.02 22.35
N ILE A 33 -5.49 0.07 21.56
CA ILE A 33 -4.73 -1.12 21.18
C ILE A 33 -4.06 -1.82 22.39
N PHE A 34 -3.66 -1.06 23.42
CA PHE A 34 -3.01 -1.62 24.60
C PHE A 34 -3.96 -2.41 25.50
N ARG A 35 -5.26 -2.13 25.42
CA ARG A 35 -6.32 -2.86 26.15
C ARG A 35 -6.77 -4.15 25.45
N GLN A 36 -6.37 -4.36 24.20
CA GLN A 36 -6.76 -5.53 23.42
C GLN A 36 -5.89 -6.77 23.72
N SER A 37 -6.33 -7.92 23.21
CA SER A 37 -5.58 -9.18 23.32
C SER A 37 -4.21 -9.09 22.64
N PHE A 38 -3.27 -9.93 23.08
CA PHE A 38 -1.93 -10.03 22.47
C PHE A 38 -2.02 -10.33 20.96
N ALA A 39 -2.94 -11.22 20.57
CA ALA A 39 -3.17 -11.52 19.16
C ALA A 39 -3.54 -10.27 18.36
N LEU A 40 -4.51 -9.46 18.83
CA LEU A 40 -4.93 -8.26 18.11
C LEU A 40 -3.77 -7.27 17.96
N LYS A 41 -2.95 -7.11 19.01
CA LYS A 41 -1.73 -6.27 18.97
C LYS A 41 -0.75 -6.74 17.90
N LEU A 42 -0.50 -8.05 17.83
CA LEU A 42 0.38 -8.64 16.82
C LEU A 42 -0.16 -8.42 15.40
N PHE A 43 -1.44 -8.69 15.17
CA PHE A 43 -2.09 -8.47 13.87
C PHE A 43 -2.12 -7.00 13.48
N PHE A 44 -2.35 -6.09 14.44
CA PHE A 44 -2.26 -4.65 14.22
C PHE A 44 -0.85 -4.22 13.84
N ALA A 45 0.18 -4.75 14.49
CA ALA A 45 1.58 -4.46 14.17
C ALA A 45 1.94 -4.94 12.75
N VAL A 46 1.54 -6.17 12.38
CA VAL A 46 1.73 -6.72 11.02
C VAL A 46 1.01 -5.85 9.98
N TYR A 47 -0.23 -5.48 10.25
CA TYR A 47 -1.05 -4.62 9.40
C TYR A 47 -0.44 -3.22 9.20
N LEU A 48 0.05 -2.59 10.28
CA LEU A 48 0.77 -1.31 10.21
C LEU A 48 2.09 -1.43 9.44
N LEU A 49 2.87 -2.48 9.70
CA LEU A 49 4.14 -2.74 9.03
C LEU A 49 3.95 -2.87 7.51
N PHE A 50 2.92 -3.61 7.07
CA PHE A 50 2.63 -3.76 5.65
C PHE A 50 2.19 -2.46 4.99
N TYR A 51 1.37 -1.65 5.66
CA TYR A 51 1.04 -0.32 5.17
C TYR A 51 2.30 0.52 4.94
N ILE A 52 3.20 0.57 5.93
CA ILE A 52 4.46 1.31 5.83
C ILE A 52 5.32 0.77 4.68
N LEU A 53 5.47 -0.55 4.57
CA LEU A 53 6.26 -1.18 3.50
C LEU A 53 5.73 -0.81 2.12
N ILE A 54 4.41 -0.95 1.91
CA ILE A 54 3.78 -0.59 0.62
C ILE A 54 3.95 0.90 0.33
N ARG A 55 3.81 1.77 1.35
CA ARG A 55 4.01 3.21 1.19
C ARG A 55 5.44 3.56 0.81
N VAL A 56 6.42 2.94 1.45
CA VAL A 56 7.84 3.11 1.12
C VAL A 56 8.10 2.61 -0.30
N CYS A 57 7.67 1.40 -0.64
CA CYS A 57 7.81 0.84 -2.00
C CYS A 57 7.13 1.70 -3.07
N ALA A 58 5.99 2.32 -2.79
CA ALA A 58 5.32 3.25 -3.71
C ALA A 58 6.06 4.59 -3.87
N GLY A 59 6.79 5.02 -2.84
CA GLY A 59 7.59 6.24 -2.83
C GLY A 59 9.01 6.08 -3.39
N LEU A 60 9.54 4.85 -3.45
CA LEU A 60 10.85 4.57 -4.02
C LEU A 60 10.86 4.83 -5.54
N SER A 61 11.89 5.54 -5.99
CA SER A 61 12.18 5.69 -7.42
C SER A 61 12.96 4.47 -7.89
N TRP A 62 12.23 3.44 -8.33
CA TRP A 62 12.81 2.15 -8.76
C TRP A 62 13.73 2.27 -9.99
N TYR A 63 13.43 3.19 -10.92
CA TYR A 63 14.14 3.33 -12.18
C TYR A 63 15.00 4.62 -12.25
N LYS A 64 15.85 4.86 -11.23
CA LYS A 64 16.70 6.07 -11.18
C LYS A 64 17.63 6.24 -12.39
N LYS A 65 18.12 5.13 -12.94
CA LYS A 65 19.07 5.06 -14.06
C LYS A 65 18.46 5.38 -15.44
N PHE A 66 17.13 5.42 -15.55
CA PHE A 66 16.42 5.67 -16.82
C PHE A 66 15.52 6.91 -16.67
N PRO A 67 16.08 8.13 -16.79
CA PRO A 67 15.34 9.38 -16.57
C PRO A 67 14.14 9.56 -17.51
N GLU A 68 14.24 9.05 -18.75
CA GLU A 68 13.18 9.11 -19.76
C GLU A 68 11.91 8.33 -19.35
N ILE A 69 12.05 7.35 -18.44
CA ILE A 69 10.95 6.48 -17.99
C ILE A 69 10.73 6.61 -16.48
N ARG A 70 11.21 7.71 -15.86
CA ARG A 70 10.77 8.14 -14.51
C ARG A 70 9.27 8.43 -14.41
N SER A 71 8.51 8.21 -15.48
CA SER A 71 7.07 8.27 -15.46
C SER A 71 6.51 7.50 -14.25
N PRO A 72 5.58 8.11 -13.49
CA PRO A 72 4.91 7.49 -12.36
C PRO A 72 4.19 6.17 -12.70
N ASP A 73 4.10 5.83 -13.98
CA ASP A 73 3.29 4.78 -14.56
C ASP A 73 4.11 3.67 -15.24
N ALA A 74 5.25 3.30 -14.66
CA ALA A 74 6.14 2.25 -15.18
C ALA A 74 6.39 1.14 -14.15
N GLY A 75 6.36 -0.11 -14.65
CA GLY A 75 6.82 -1.32 -13.96
C GLY A 75 6.31 -1.49 -12.52
N ILE A 76 7.23 -1.86 -11.63
CA ILE A 76 6.93 -2.16 -10.22
C ILE A 76 6.43 -0.93 -9.45
N MET A 77 6.81 0.28 -9.87
CA MET A 77 6.35 1.52 -9.26
C MET A 77 4.84 1.74 -9.49
N LEU A 78 4.35 1.44 -10.70
CA LEU A 78 2.91 1.50 -11.01
C LEU A 78 2.12 0.47 -10.19
N HIS A 79 2.68 -0.73 -10.02
CA HIS A 79 2.08 -1.79 -9.19
C HIS A 79 1.87 -1.31 -7.75
N PHE A 80 2.92 -0.84 -7.07
CA PHE A 80 2.81 -0.34 -5.71
C PHE A 80 1.89 0.89 -5.58
N ARG A 81 1.85 1.78 -6.57
CA ARG A 81 0.90 2.92 -6.58
C ARG A 81 -0.55 2.49 -6.72
N LYS A 82 -0.85 1.49 -7.55
CA LYS A 82 -2.21 0.92 -7.66
C LYS A 82 -2.60 0.21 -6.37
N MET A 83 -1.68 -0.55 -5.81
CA MET A 83 -1.89 -1.24 -4.55
C MET A 83 -2.14 -0.28 -3.40
N LEU A 84 -1.43 0.85 -3.37
CA LEU A 84 -1.63 1.88 -2.36
C LEU A 84 -3.08 2.36 -2.33
N VAL A 85 -3.75 2.50 -3.49
CA VAL A 85 -5.19 2.85 -3.52
C VAL A 85 -6.00 1.82 -2.74
N ALA A 86 -5.85 0.53 -3.02
CA ALA A 86 -6.58 -0.53 -2.32
C ALA A 86 -6.26 -0.52 -0.82
N VAL A 87 -4.98 -0.37 -0.46
CA VAL A 87 -4.53 -0.23 0.92
C VAL A 87 -5.18 0.96 1.60
N SER A 88 -5.27 2.14 0.97
CA SER A 88 -5.92 3.34 1.51
C SER A 88 -7.36 3.07 1.93
N TYR A 89 -8.13 2.36 1.09
CA TYR A 89 -9.50 1.98 1.42
C TYR A 89 -9.56 0.98 2.57
N THR A 90 -8.75 -0.08 2.51
CA THR A 90 -8.69 -1.08 3.58
C THR A 90 -8.33 -0.42 4.89
N ILE A 91 -7.33 0.49 4.90
CA ILE A 91 -6.87 1.07 6.15
C ILE A 91 -7.90 2.00 6.78
N PHE A 92 -8.56 2.80 5.96
CA PHE A 92 -9.61 3.69 6.42
C PHE A 92 -10.78 2.90 7.01
N ILE A 93 -11.29 1.91 6.27
CA ILE A 93 -12.45 1.13 6.68
C ILE A 93 -12.14 0.31 7.94
N ALA A 94 -10.98 -0.36 7.98
CA ALA A 94 -10.63 -1.20 9.11
C ALA A 94 -10.39 -0.40 10.39
N ASN A 95 -9.72 0.75 10.29
CA ASN A 95 -9.50 1.62 11.43
C ASN A 95 -10.81 2.27 11.90
N LEU A 96 -11.69 2.69 10.98
CA LEU A 96 -13.02 3.22 11.32
C LEU A 96 -13.86 2.16 12.07
N LEU A 97 -13.89 0.93 11.56
CA LEU A 97 -14.61 -0.17 12.21
C LEU A 97 -14.01 -0.51 13.58
N ALA A 98 -12.68 -0.51 13.72
CA ALA A 98 -12.03 -0.73 15.00
C ALA A 98 -12.41 0.36 16.03
N ILE A 99 -12.47 1.63 15.61
CA ILE A 99 -12.91 2.75 16.45
C ILE A 99 -14.36 2.56 16.90
N LEU A 100 -15.23 2.05 16.02
CA LEU A 100 -16.62 1.72 16.33
C LEU A 100 -16.78 0.43 17.18
N GLY A 101 -15.68 -0.19 17.63
CA GLY A 101 -15.68 -1.37 18.49
C GLY A 101 -15.58 -2.70 17.74
N ALA A 102 -15.57 -2.70 16.40
CA ALA A 102 -15.41 -3.90 15.58
C ALA A 102 -13.93 -4.24 15.36
N GLY A 103 -13.24 -4.66 16.44
CA GLY A 103 -11.82 -5.04 16.40
C GLY A 103 -11.48 -6.18 15.43
N PHE A 104 -12.46 -7.01 15.06
CA PHE A 104 -12.26 -8.09 14.08
C PHE A 104 -11.85 -7.58 12.68
N ALA A 105 -12.16 -6.33 12.35
CA ALA A 105 -11.77 -5.71 11.09
C ALA A 105 -10.25 -5.65 10.92
N ILE A 106 -9.50 -5.55 12.03
CA ILE A 106 -8.04 -5.59 12.03
C ILE A 106 -7.53 -6.99 11.65
N TYR A 107 -8.13 -8.06 12.19
CA TYR A 107 -7.75 -9.44 11.82
C TYR A 107 -7.99 -9.70 10.33
N LEU A 108 -9.16 -9.32 9.83
CA LEU A 108 -9.49 -9.49 8.41
C LEU A 108 -8.52 -8.73 7.51
N SER A 109 -8.23 -7.48 7.86
CA SER A 109 -7.32 -6.63 7.07
C SER A 109 -5.89 -7.15 7.08
N ALA A 110 -5.42 -7.60 8.24
CA ALA A 110 -4.10 -8.21 8.36
C ALA A 110 -4.01 -9.52 7.56
N ALA A 111 -5.04 -10.38 7.57
CA ALA A 111 -5.09 -11.58 6.75
C ALA A 111 -5.02 -11.26 5.25
N LEU A 112 -5.78 -10.27 4.78
CA LEU A 112 -5.69 -9.78 3.40
C LEU A 112 -4.29 -9.26 3.08
N PHE A 113 -3.66 -8.54 4.00
CA PHE A 113 -2.33 -7.99 3.79
C PHE A 113 -1.23 -9.05 3.73
N VAL A 114 -1.36 -10.17 4.45
CA VAL A 114 -0.44 -11.31 4.32
C VAL A 114 -0.46 -11.88 2.90
N PHE A 115 -1.65 -12.05 2.32
CA PHE A 115 -1.78 -12.52 0.93
C PHE A 115 -1.16 -11.52 -0.07
N VAL A 116 -1.48 -10.24 0.09
CA VAL A 116 -0.91 -9.16 -0.73
C VAL A 116 0.62 -9.10 -0.59
N PHE A 117 1.15 -9.29 0.62
CA PHE A 117 2.57 -9.31 0.87
C PHE A 117 3.27 -10.45 0.16
N HIS A 118 2.70 -11.66 0.18
CA HIS A 118 3.28 -12.79 -0.53
C HIS A 118 3.49 -12.49 -2.02
N ILE A 119 2.48 -11.90 -2.68
CA ILE A 119 2.57 -11.48 -4.08
C ILE A 119 3.67 -10.42 -4.27
N ASN A 120 3.74 -9.43 -3.39
CA ASN A 120 4.77 -8.38 -3.46
C ASN A 120 6.17 -8.89 -3.20
N ALA A 121 6.34 -9.85 -2.30
CA ALA A 121 7.62 -10.45 -1.99
C ALA A 121 8.16 -11.21 -3.22
N ILE A 122 7.30 -11.95 -3.92
CA ILE A 122 7.66 -12.62 -5.18
C ILE A 122 8.04 -11.59 -6.25
N LEU A 123 7.25 -10.52 -6.42
CA LEU A 123 7.55 -9.44 -7.38
C LEU A 123 8.88 -8.76 -7.10
N LEU A 124 9.16 -8.42 -5.83
CA LEU A 124 10.43 -7.83 -5.41
C LEU A 124 11.58 -8.80 -5.62
N TYR A 125 11.41 -10.08 -5.30
CA TYR A 125 12.41 -11.11 -5.51
C TYR A 125 12.82 -11.20 -6.99
N PHE A 126 11.84 -11.26 -7.90
CA PHE A 126 12.13 -11.25 -9.33
C PHE A 126 12.79 -9.93 -9.77
N HIS A 127 12.28 -8.79 -9.32
CA HIS A 127 12.83 -7.49 -9.68
C HIS A 127 14.31 -7.34 -9.28
N PHE A 128 14.70 -7.81 -8.10
CA PHE A 128 16.10 -7.74 -7.66
C PHE A 128 17.01 -8.80 -8.28
N ARG A 129 16.44 -9.92 -8.75
CA ARG A 129 17.20 -11.00 -9.40
C ARG A 129 17.40 -10.76 -10.88
N ASP A 130 16.53 -9.98 -11.51
CA ASP A 130 16.64 -9.67 -12.93
C ASP A 130 17.87 -8.79 -13.20
N LYS A 131 18.67 -9.20 -14.19
CA LYS A 131 19.86 -8.44 -14.59
C LYS A 131 19.48 -7.22 -15.42
N ASP A 132 18.36 -7.32 -16.13
CA ASP A 132 17.80 -6.22 -16.89
C ASP A 132 16.87 -5.39 -16.00
N ASN A 133 17.31 -4.17 -15.68
CA ASN A 133 16.55 -3.26 -14.84
C ASN A 133 15.58 -2.38 -15.66
N THR A 134 15.34 -2.72 -16.92
CA THR A 134 14.38 -2.00 -17.74
C THR A 134 12.94 -2.30 -17.30
N PRO A 135 12.07 -1.28 -17.18
CA PRO A 135 10.67 -1.49 -16.85
C PRO A 135 9.97 -2.31 -17.94
N PRO A 136 9.04 -3.21 -17.59
CA PRO A 136 8.14 -3.79 -18.59
C PRO A 136 7.38 -2.64 -19.27
N ASN A 137 7.43 -2.61 -20.61
CA ASN A 137 7.01 -1.53 -21.53
C ASN A 137 8.06 -0.46 -21.90
N PHE A 138 9.35 -0.67 -21.58
CA PHE A 138 10.44 0.23 -21.99
C PHE A 138 10.41 0.52 -23.50
N TYR A 139 10.49 -0.53 -24.34
CA TYR A 139 10.57 -0.39 -25.79
C TYR A 139 9.28 0.14 -26.43
N THR A 140 8.12 -0.19 -25.85
CA THR A 140 6.82 0.26 -26.36
C THR A 140 6.60 1.76 -26.12
N LYS A 141 7.08 2.30 -24.98
CA LYS A 141 6.92 3.73 -24.68
C LYS A 141 7.85 4.62 -25.50
N ILE A 142 9.09 4.19 -25.74
CA ILE A 142 10.06 4.94 -26.56
C ILE A 142 9.61 5.04 -28.03
N MET A 143 8.95 4.01 -28.57
CA MET A 143 8.43 4.06 -29.94
C MET A 143 7.17 4.93 -30.09
N SER A 144 6.51 5.28 -28.97
CA SER A 144 5.26 6.07 -28.97
C SER A 144 5.45 7.54 -28.60
N SER A 145 6.67 7.93 -28.22
CA SER A 145 7.09 9.31 -27.93
C SER A 145 7.79 9.92 -29.13
#